data_AF-A0A3A0VRK9-F1
#
_entry.id   AF-A0A3A0VRK9-F1
#
_cell.length_a   1.000
_cell.length_b   1.000
_cell.length_c   1.000
_cell.angle_alpha   90.00
_cell.angle_beta   90.00
_cell.angle_gamma   90.00
#
_symmetry.space_group_name_H-M   'P 1'
#
loop_
_entity.id
_entity.type
_entity.pdbx_description
1 polymer ?
#
loop_
_entity_poly.entity_id
_entity_poly.type
_entity_poly.pdbx_seq_one_letter_code
_entity_poly.pdbx_strand_id
1 'polypeptide(L)'
;DQYKTQHHYESDAEIPAEGLKEICEHFKAVYLDEAYKPFPQEPIDQLTEAIEAVFKSWDNDRARVYRQLNEIPHDIGTAVNIQEMVFGNSGEKSGTGVAFTRNPITGEAKLFGEYLLNAQGEDVVAGIRTPKDIETLKEQMPHVHEQFVKVSTQLETHYKDMQDIEFTIENENLYILQTRSGKRTANAAIHISVDLVEEDVISKEKAVMNVEVKSIDQLLHPNFDELSLKQTSVITKVGLPASPGAASGAIVFSAETAKQQAEQGNKVILMRPETSPEDIEGMVASEAIVTTHGGMTSHAAVVARGMGKCCVTGCSDLEINITDKVVHYKGGSLYEGDIISV
;
A
#
# COMPACT_ATOMS: atom_id res chain seq x y z
N ASP A 1 -8.31 -7.49 18.93
CA ASP A 1 -9.48 -6.67 19.33
C ASP A 1 -10.22 -7.12 20.57
N GLN A 2 -10.67 -8.39 20.68
CA GLN A 2 -11.43 -8.85 21.86
C GLN A 2 -10.77 -8.51 23.21
N TYR A 3 -9.46 -8.78 23.34
CA TYR A 3 -8.69 -8.45 24.55
C TYR A 3 -8.67 -6.93 24.82
N LYS A 4 -8.48 -6.10 23.79
CA LYS A 4 -8.52 -4.63 23.92
C LYS A 4 -9.88 -4.15 24.41
N THR A 5 -10.97 -4.66 23.83
CA THR A 5 -12.34 -4.27 24.23
C THR A 5 -12.65 -4.64 25.68
N GLN A 6 -12.23 -5.83 26.11
CA GLN A 6 -12.45 -6.30 27.48
C GLN A 6 -11.67 -5.49 28.52
N HIS A 7 -10.49 -5.00 28.16
CA HIS A 7 -9.59 -4.28 29.06
C HIS A 7 -9.57 -2.75 28.84
N HIS A 8 -10.41 -2.24 27.94
CA HIS A 8 -10.52 -0.82 27.59
C HIS A 8 -9.21 -0.19 27.07
N TYR A 9 -8.45 -0.94 26.26
CA TYR A 9 -7.31 -0.41 25.54
C TYR A 9 -7.72 0.13 24.18
N GLU A 10 -7.18 1.28 23.79
CA GLU A 10 -7.46 1.91 22.48
C GLU A 10 -6.47 1.42 21.41
N SER A 11 -5.26 1.00 21.79
CA SER A 11 -4.21 0.53 20.88
C SER A 11 -3.50 -0.73 21.37
N ASP A 12 -2.88 -1.49 20.46
CA ASP A 12 -2.11 -2.70 20.83
C ASP A 12 -0.87 -2.36 21.67
N ALA A 13 -0.33 -1.14 21.53
CA ALA A 13 0.79 -0.64 22.32
C ALA A 13 0.47 -0.43 23.80
N GLU A 14 -0.80 -0.32 24.17
CA GLU A 14 -1.25 -0.19 25.57
C GLU A 14 -1.34 -1.54 26.29
N ILE A 15 -1.25 -2.66 25.55
CA ILE A 15 -1.38 -3.99 26.13
C ILE A 15 -0.12 -4.31 26.95
N PRO A 16 -0.25 -4.58 28.26
CA PRO A 16 0.89 -4.92 29.11
C PRO A 16 1.46 -6.29 28.76
N ALA A 17 2.71 -6.55 29.16
CA ALA A 17 3.41 -7.79 28.87
C ALA A 17 2.65 -9.05 29.36
N GLU A 18 1.96 -8.95 30.50
CA GLU A 18 1.12 -10.03 31.03
C GLU A 18 -0.06 -10.34 30.09
N GLY A 19 -0.67 -9.30 29.49
CA GLY A 19 -1.74 -9.46 28.52
C GLY A 19 -1.26 -10.05 27.21
N LEU A 20 -0.09 -9.61 26.72
CA LEU A 20 0.54 -10.20 25.55
C LEU A 20 0.84 -11.70 25.75
N LYS A 21 1.23 -12.10 26.97
CA LYS A 21 1.45 -13.51 27.31
C LYS A 21 0.16 -14.33 27.22
N GLU A 22 -0.96 -13.79 27.67
CA GLU A 22 -2.27 -14.45 27.54
C GLU A 22 -2.69 -14.58 26.07
N ILE A 23 -2.51 -13.52 25.28
CA ILE A 23 -2.80 -13.51 23.84
C ILE A 23 -1.94 -14.57 23.12
N CYS A 24 -0.66 -14.69 23.44
CA CYS A 24 0.23 -15.70 22.87
C CYS A 24 -0.28 -17.13 23.09
N GLU A 25 -0.81 -17.45 24.28
CA GLU A 25 -1.38 -18.77 24.56
C GLU A 25 -2.68 -19.00 23.78
N HIS A 26 -3.51 -17.97 23.63
CA HIS A 26 -4.70 -18.04 22.78
C HIS A 26 -4.35 -18.28 21.30
N PHE A 27 -3.35 -17.57 20.76
CA PHE A 27 -2.91 -17.75 19.37
C PHE A 27 -2.35 -19.15 19.10
N LYS A 28 -1.63 -19.75 20.07
CA LYS A 28 -1.21 -21.15 19.97
C LYS A 28 -2.39 -22.12 19.95
N ALA A 29 -3.45 -21.84 20.71
CA ALA A 29 -4.68 -22.64 20.69
C ALA A 29 -5.39 -22.54 19.34
N VAL A 30 -5.52 -21.33 18.77
CA VAL A 30 -6.05 -21.12 17.42
C VAL A 30 -5.24 -21.91 16.38
N TYR A 31 -3.91 -21.86 16.46
CA TYR A 31 -3.06 -22.64 15.56
C TYR A 31 -3.31 -24.15 15.68
N LEU A 32 -3.52 -24.65 16.91
CA LEU A 32 -3.86 -26.06 17.12
C LEU A 32 -5.21 -26.44 16.51
N ASP A 33 -6.22 -25.58 16.64
CA ASP A 33 -7.57 -25.83 16.13
C ASP A 33 -7.61 -25.76 14.58
N GLU A 34 -6.90 -24.81 13.98
CA GLU A 34 -6.90 -24.59 12.53
C GLU A 34 -5.90 -25.47 11.78
N ALA A 35 -4.68 -25.64 12.31
CA ALA A 35 -3.62 -26.42 11.69
C ALA A 35 -3.59 -27.89 12.15
N TYR A 36 -4.43 -28.26 13.12
CA TYR A 36 -4.51 -29.60 13.72
C TYR A 36 -3.17 -30.13 14.26
N LYS A 37 -2.24 -29.23 14.58
CA LYS A 37 -0.92 -29.53 15.16
C LYS A 37 -0.46 -28.38 16.06
N PRO A 38 0.35 -28.62 17.09
CA PRO A 38 0.85 -27.54 17.95
C PRO A 38 1.78 -26.60 17.16
N PHE A 39 1.86 -25.34 17.60
CA PHE A 39 2.78 -24.37 17.01
C PHE A 39 4.24 -24.85 17.15
N PRO A 40 5.01 -24.97 16.05
CA PRO A 40 6.37 -25.50 16.08
C PRO A 40 7.26 -24.63 16.97
N GLN A 41 7.96 -25.23 17.94
CA GLN A 41 8.88 -24.50 18.85
C GLN A 41 10.30 -24.45 18.32
N GLU A 42 10.68 -25.36 17.43
CA GLU A 42 12.01 -25.40 16.83
C GLU A 42 12.13 -24.35 15.71
N PRO A 43 13.06 -23.38 15.80
CA PRO A 43 13.18 -22.31 14.80
C PRO A 43 13.48 -22.82 13.38
N ILE A 44 14.18 -23.95 13.27
CA ILE A 44 14.50 -24.56 11.96
C ILE A 44 13.26 -25.17 11.31
N ASP A 45 12.33 -25.72 12.10
CA ASP A 45 11.06 -26.22 11.58
C ASP A 45 10.20 -25.06 11.08
N GLN A 46 10.11 -23.97 11.86
CA GLN A 46 9.42 -22.74 11.44
C GLN A 46 10.01 -22.19 10.14
N LEU A 47 11.34 -22.10 10.04
CA LEU A 47 12.03 -21.62 8.84
C LEU A 47 11.74 -22.50 7.62
N THR A 48 11.81 -23.83 7.79
CA THR A 48 11.54 -24.79 6.71
C THR A 48 10.09 -24.69 6.23
N GLU A 49 9.13 -24.66 7.16
CA GLU A 49 7.70 -24.51 6.84
C GLU A 49 7.42 -23.16 6.14
N ALA A 50 8.09 -22.08 6.54
CA ALA A 50 7.97 -20.77 5.90
C ALA A 50 8.52 -20.77 4.45
N ILE A 51 9.69 -21.37 4.22
CA ILE A 51 10.28 -21.52 2.88
C ILE A 51 9.31 -22.29 1.96
N GLU A 52 8.78 -23.42 2.44
CA GLU A 52 7.81 -24.21 1.68
C GLU A 52 6.53 -23.41 1.37
N ALA A 53 6.03 -22.66 2.36
CA ALA A 53 4.84 -21.83 2.19
C ALA A 53 5.05 -20.76 1.11
N VAL A 54 6.23 -20.12 1.05
CA VAL A 54 6.55 -19.15 0.00
C VAL A 54 6.55 -19.82 -1.38
N PHE A 55 7.18 -20.99 -1.54
CA PHE A 55 7.15 -21.71 -2.82
C PHE A 55 5.74 -22.15 -3.22
N LYS A 56 4.95 -22.67 -2.28
CA LYS A 56 3.53 -23.00 -2.54
C LYS A 56 2.73 -21.75 -2.95
N SER A 57 3.05 -20.60 -2.37
CA SER A 57 2.38 -19.33 -2.68
C SER A 57 2.63 -18.83 -4.11
N TRP A 58 3.70 -19.30 -4.78
CA TRP A 58 3.92 -18.99 -6.20
C TRP A 58 2.83 -19.57 -7.10
N ASP A 59 2.28 -20.73 -6.75
CA ASP A 59 1.28 -21.43 -7.57
C ASP A 59 -0.13 -21.38 -6.97
N ASN A 60 -0.45 -20.34 -6.19
CA ASN A 60 -1.84 -20.07 -5.84
C ASN A 60 -2.60 -19.41 -7.02
N ASP A 61 -3.92 -19.44 -6.97
CA ASP A 61 -4.78 -18.87 -8.02
C ASP A 61 -4.49 -17.39 -8.27
N ARG A 62 -4.35 -16.59 -7.21
CA ARG A 62 -4.04 -15.15 -7.31
C ARG A 62 -2.74 -14.87 -8.07
N ALA A 63 -1.68 -15.63 -7.81
CA ALA A 63 -0.39 -15.44 -8.46
C ALA A 63 -0.44 -15.89 -9.92
N ARG A 64 -1.20 -16.95 -10.25
CA ARG A 64 -1.44 -17.35 -11.64
C ARG A 64 -2.14 -16.25 -12.43
N VAL A 65 -3.19 -15.65 -11.88
CA VAL A 65 -3.94 -14.57 -12.52
C VAL A 65 -3.06 -13.32 -12.66
N TYR A 66 -2.35 -12.93 -11.60
CA TYR A 66 -1.41 -11.80 -11.65
C TYR A 66 -0.36 -11.97 -12.74
N ARG A 67 0.24 -13.18 -12.84
CA ARG A 67 1.22 -13.48 -13.90
C ARG A 67 0.62 -13.38 -15.29
N GLN A 68 -0.60 -13.86 -15.50
CA GLN A 68 -1.27 -13.76 -16.81
C GLN A 68 -1.54 -12.30 -17.19
N LEU A 69 -2.03 -11.49 -16.24
CA LEU A 69 -2.30 -10.06 -16.47
C LEU A 69 -1.03 -9.24 -16.76
N ASN A 70 0.10 -9.63 -16.18
CA ASN A 70 1.38 -8.94 -16.32
C ASN A 70 2.36 -9.65 -17.27
N GLU A 71 1.89 -10.66 -18.01
CA GLU A 71 2.69 -11.43 -18.98
C GLU A 71 3.99 -12.03 -18.38
N ILE A 72 3.94 -12.43 -17.11
CA ILE A 72 5.08 -13.03 -16.40
C ILE A 72 5.10 -14.55 -16.64
N PRO A 73 6.22 -15.15 -17.07
CA PRO A 73 6.31 -16.59 -17.27
C PRO A 73 6.06 -17.39 -15.99
N HIS A 74 5.39 -18.53 -16.11
CA HIS A 74 5.02 -19.35 -14.94
C HIS A 74 6.19 -20.14 -14.35
N ASP A 75 7.25 -20.37 -15.13
CA ASP A 75 8.36 -21.28 -14.85
C ASP A 75 9.55 -20.63 -14.13
N ILE A 76 9.53 -19.31 -13.90
CA ILE A 76 10.64 -18.60 -13.24
C ILE A 76 10.70 -18.83 -11.72
N GLY A 77 9.57 -19.16 -11.08
CA GLY A 77 9.47 -19.34 -9.63
C GLY A 77 9.57 -18.04 -8.82
N THR A 78 9.72 -18.19 -7.50
CA THR A 78 10.00 -17.09 -6.55
C THR A 78 11.19 -17.45 -5.67
N ALA A 79 11.96 -16.44 -5.25
CA ALA A 79 13.03 -16.61 -4.27
C ALA A 79 12.47 -16.52 -2.83
N VAL A 80 13.28 -16.95 -1.87
CA VAL A 80 13.02 -16.74 -0.43
C VAL A 80 14.19 -15.96 0.14
N ASN A 81 13.90 -14.79 0.72
CA ASN A 81 14.90 -13.96 1.40
C ASN A 81 14.83 -14.24 2.90
N ILE A 82 15.94 -14.67 3.48
CA ILE A 82 16.09 -14.89 4.93
C ILE A 82 17.05 -13.81 5.43
N GLN A 83 16.57 -12.98 6.36
CA GLN A 83 17.27 -11.78 6.80
C GLN A 83 17.33 -11.73 8.33
N GLU A 84 18.40 -11.14 8.86
CA GLU A 84 18.48 -10.79 10.27
C GLU A 84 17.43 -9.74 10.62
N MET A 85 16.71 -9.96 11.72
CA MET A 85 15.65 -9.06 12.18
C MET A 85 16.23 -7.78 12.77
N VAL A 86 15.55 -6.67 12.50
CA VAL A 86 15.71 -5.37 13.18
C VAL A 86 14.33 -4.90 13.62
N PHE A 87 14.27 -4.18 14.74
CA PHE A 87 13.02 -3.93 15.44
C PHE A 87 12.64 -2.45 15.50
N GLY A 88 11.65 -2.04 14.70
CA GLY A 88 11.05 -0.70 14.75
C GLY A 88 10.13 -0.45 15.97
N ASN A 89 9.84 -1.50 16.75
CA ASN A 89 8.93 -1.50 17.89
C ASN A 89 9.64 -1.68 19.25
N SER A 90 10.93 -1.36 19.31
CA SER A 90 11.73 -1.42 20.56
C SER A 90 11.59 -0.18 21.45
N GLY A 91 10.60 0.69 21.20
CA GLY A 91 10.34 1.92 21.95
C GLY A 91 10.34 3.20 21.10
N GLU A 92 10.26 4.35 21.76
CA GLU A 92 10.09 5.68 21.14
C GLU A 92 11.22 6.10 20.19
N LYS A 93 12.40 5.48 20.33
CA LYS A 93 13.58 5.72 19.49
C LYS A 93 13.71 4.78 18.30
N SER A 94 12.65 4.02 18.05
CA SER A 94 12.56 3.04 16.97
C SER A 94 11.33 3.34 16.12
N GLY A 95 11.37 2.91 14.87
CA GLY A 95 10.27 3.07 13.95
C GLY A 95 10.51 2.34 12.63
N THR A 96 9.54 2.41 11.75
CA THR A 96 9.60 1.78 10.42
C THR A 96 8.88 2.66 9.43
N GLY A 97 9.29 2.62 8.17
CA GLY A 97 8.67 3.44 7.15
C GLY A 97 8.97 2.99 5.73
N VAL A 98 8.23 3.62 4.82
CA VAL A 98 8.35 3.45 3.38
C VAL A 98 8.47 4.83 2.76
N ALA A 99 9.45 5.03 1.90
CA ALA A 99 9.64 6.30 1.22
C ALA A 99 10.15 6.14 -0.21
N PHE A 100 9.76 7.09 -1.04
CA PHE A 100 10.22 7.26 -2.40
C PHE A 100 11.24 8.40 -2.46
N THR A 101 12.28 8.25 -3.29
CA THR A 101 13.31 9.28 -3.45
C THR A 101 12.78 10.57 -4.11
N ARG A 102 11.69 10.44 -4.88
CA ARG A 102 10.92 11.54 -5.48
C ARG A 102 9.43 11.26 -5.34
N ASN A 103 8.59 12.28 -5.49
CA ASN A 103 7.15 12.12 -5.40
C ASN A 103 6.62 11.21 -6.54
N PRO A 104 6.01 10.04 -6.24
CA PRO A 104 5.57 9.09 -7.25
C PRO A 104 4.29 9.51 -7.99
N ILE A 105 3.69 10.66 -7.67
CA ILE A 105 2.50 11.23 -8.32
C ILE A 105 2.86 12.40 -9.22
N THR A 106 3.63 13.35 -8.69
CA THR A 106 3.96 14.61 -9.38
C THR A 106 5.30 14.52 -10.09
N GLY A 107 6.22 13.68 -9.59
CA GLY A 107 7.61 13.62 -10.03
C GLY A 107 8.54 14.60 -9.31
N GLU A 108 8.03 15.43 -8.39
CA GLU A 108 8.83 16.41 -7.65
C GLU A 108 10.02 15.74 -6.94
N ALA A 109 11.21 16.33 -7.09
CA ALA A 109 12.47 15.88 -6.51
C ALA A 109 12.55 16.14 -4.99
N LYS A 110 11.63 15.52 -4.24
CA LYS A 110 11.53 15.58 -2.78
C LYS A 110 11.23 14.19 -2.23
N LEU A 111 11.81 13.85 -1.08
CA LEU A 111 11.45 12.64 -0.36
C LEU A 111 9.95 12.61 -0.09
N PHE A 112 9.32 11.52 -0.47
CA PHE A 112 7.89 11.33 -0.31
C PHE A 112 7.66 10.00 0.39
N GLY A 113 7.11 10.02 1.59
CA GLY A 113 6.98 8.79 2.35
C GLY A 113 6.33 8.97 3.70
N GLU A 114 6.15 7.85 4.35
CA GLU A 114 5.40 7.72 5.59
C GLU A 114 6.15 6.80 6.55
N TYR A 115 6.10 7.11 7.84
CA TYR A 115 6.68 6.25 8.88
C TYR A 115 5.82 6.22 10.15
N LEU A 116 6.02 5.18 10.94
CA LEU A 116 5.44 5.02 12.27
C LEU A 116 6.56 4.82 13.30
N LEU A 117 6.43 5.50 14.44
CA LEU A 117 7.27 5.24 15.61
C LEU A 117 6.71 4.08 16.42
N ASN A 118 7.63 3.33 17.04
CA ASN A 118 7.35 2.19 17.89
C ASN A 118 6.35 1.23 17.22
N ALA A 119 6.70 0.76 16.03
CA ALA A 119 5.85 -0.01 15.12
C ALA A 119 6.68 -0.95 14.25
N GLN A 120 6.05 -1.97 13.65
CA GLN A 120 6.66 -2.80 12.61
C GLN A 120 6.06 -2.52 11.23
N GLY A 121 6.73 -3.01 10.18
CA GLY A 121 6.31 -2.77 8.80
C GLY A 121 4.85 -3.15 8.52
N GLU A 122 4.36 -4.20 9.18
CA GLU A 122 2.96 -4.63 9.11
C GLU A 122 1.99 -3.51 9.52
N ASP A 123 2.30 -2.71 10.55
CA ASP A 123 1.46 -1.60 10.99
C ASP A 123 1.35 -0.48 9.95
N VAL A 124 2.42 -0.28 9.16
CA VAL A 124 2.44 0.71 8.07
C VAL A 124 1.57 0.23 6.90
N VAL A 125 1.65 -1.07 6.58
CA VAL A 125 0.90 -1.66 5.46
C VAL A 125 -0.58 -1.82 5.80
N ALA A 126 -0.90 -2.26 7.02
CA ALA A 126 -2.28 -2.47 7.47
C ALA A 126 -3.05 -1.16 7.65
N GLY A 127 -2.37 -0.02 7.80
CA GLY A 127 -3.02 1.29 7.87
C GLY A 127 -3.91 1.49 9.10
N ILE A 128 -3.74 0.66 10.14
CA ILE A 128 -4.48 0.75 11.41
C ILE A 128 -4.11 2.04 12.16
N ARG A 129 -2.84 2.46 12.05
CA ARG A 129 -2.33 3.71 12.62
C ARG A 129 -2.08 4.72 11.51
N THR A 130 -2.45 5.98 11.76
CA THR A 130 -2.16 7.08 10.84
C THR A 130 -0.65 7.31 10.77
N PRO A 131 0.00 7.13 9.61
CA PRO A 131 1.42 7.38 9.44
C PRO A 131 1.75 8.87 9.57
N LYS A 132 3.01 9.16 9.91
CA LYS A 132 3.56 10.52 9.84
C LYS A 132 4.34 10.72 8.54
N ASP A 133 4.31 11.93 8.00
CA ASP A 133 5.14 12.34 6.85
C ASP A 133 6.63 12.23 7.21
N ILE A 134 7.42 11.60 6.33
CA ILE A 134 8.86 11.39 6.46
C ILE A 134 9.64 12.68 6.78
N GLU A 135 9.20 13.84 6.30
CA GLU A 135 9.84 15.14 6.59
C GLU A 135 9.85 15.46 8.09
N THR A 136 8.85 14.99 8.84
CA THR A 136 8.78 15.21 10.29
C THR A 136 9.87 14.45 11.06
N LEU A 137 10.51 13.45 10.42
CA LEU A 137 11.64 12.73 11.01
C LEU A 137 12.84 13.68 11.24
N LYS A 138 12.98 14.74 10.44
CA LYS A 138 14.02 15.77 10.61
C LYS A 138 13.94 16.44 11.98
N GLU A 139 12.74 16.60 12.53
CA GLU A 139 12.52 17.21 13.84
C GLU A 139 12.72 16.20 14.99
N GLN A 140 12.28 14.96 14.78
CA GLN A 140 12.27 13.93 15.82
C GLN A 140 13.63 13.22 15.96
N MET A 141 14.27 12.88 14.84
CA MET A 141 15.54 12.16 14.77
C MET A 141 16.42 12.75 13.65
N PRO A 142 16.96 13.97 13.81
CA PRO A 142 17.66 14.71 12.76
C PRO A 142 18.84 13.94 12.16
N HIS A 143 19.59 13.20 13.00
CA HIS A 143 20.73 12.41 12.54
C HIS A 143 20.31 11.25 11.63
N VAL A 144 19.22 10.56 11.97
CA VAL A 144 18.68 9.46 11.17
C VAL A 144 18.14 9.99 9.84
N HIS A 145 17.44 11.13 9.86
CA HIS A 145 16.95 11.77 8.65
C HIS A 145 18.10 12.17 7.70
N GLU A 146 19.19 12.75 8.22
CA GLU A 146 20.37 13.09 7.40
C GLU A 146 21.00 11.83 6.76
N GLN A 147 21.13 10.75 7.53
CA GLN A 147 21.60 9.46 6.99
C GLN A 147 20.66 8.93 5.91
N PHE A 148 19.34 9.01 6.13
CA PHE A 148 18.33 8.53 5.19
C PHE A 148 18.36 9.30 3.86
N VAL A 149 18.46 10.63 3.91
CA VAL A 149 18.63 11.48 2.72
C VAL A 149 19.87 11.06 1.93
N LYS A 150 21.00 10.88 2.62
CA LYS A 150 22.26 10.48 1.98
C LYS A 150 22.14 9.13 1.28
N VAL A 151 21.55 8.13 1.93
CA VAL A 151 21.36 6.79 1.35
C VAL A 151 20.38 6.85 0.18
N SER A 152 19.31 7.63 0.29
CA SER A 152 18.33 7.85 -0.80
C SER A 152 19.00 8.40 -2.06
N THR A 153 19.85 9.42 -1.94
CA THR A 153 20.63 9.96 -3.08
C THR A 153 21.60 8.94 -3.65
N GLN A 154 22.26 8.14 -2.79
CA GLN A 154 23.17 7.09 -3.25
C GLN A 154 22.46 6.01 -4.05
N LEU A 155 21.28 5.57 -3.59
CA LEU A 155 20.47 4.57 -4.27
C LEU A 155 19.96 5.09 -5.62
N GLU A 156 19.41 6.31 -5.66
CA GLU A 156 18.94 6.93 -6.90
C GLU A 156 20.07 7.11 -7.92
N THR A 157 21.25 7.54 -7.47
CA THR A 157 22.43 7.69 -8.34
C THR A 157 22.95 6.35 -8.85
N HIS A 158 22.95 5.31 -8.00
CA HIS A 158 23.43 3.98 -8.35
C HIS A 158 22.51 3.28 -9.36
N TYR A 159 21.20 3.25 -9.06
CA TYR A 159 20.20 2.61 -9.90
C TYR A 159 19.75 3.47 -11.08
N LYS A 160 20.11 4.77 -11.06
CA LYS A 160 19.79 5.75 -12.10
C LYS A 160 18.29 5.90 -12.36
N ASP A 161 17.53 5.81 -11.27
CA ASP A 161 16.08 5.84 -11.29
C ASP A 161 15.54 6.11 -9.88
N MET A 162 14.33 6.69 -9.79
CA MET A 162 13.64 6.90 -8.52
C MET A 162 13.41 5.57 -7.79
N GLN A 163 13.73 5.54 -6.50
CA GLN A 163 13.65 4.34 -5.67
C GLN A 163 12.49 4.40 -4.68
N ASP A 164 11.83 3.26 -4.49
CA ASP A 164 10.92 2.93 -3.39
C ASP A 164 11.71 2.13 -2.35
N ILE A 165 11.81 2.67 -1.14
CA ILE A 165 12.72 2.25 -0.07
C ILE A 165 11.90 1.90 1.17
N GLU A 166 12.11 0.70 1.71
CA GLU A 166 11.62 0.30 3.02
C GLU A 166 12.77 0.34 4.03
N PHE A 167 12.52 0.93 5.19
CA PHE A 167 13.54 1.12 6.22
C PHE A 167 12.99 0.89 7.62
N THR A 168 13.89 0.54 8.53
CA THR A 168 13.61 0.45 9.96
C THR A 168 14.68 1.22 10.72
N ILE A 169 14.24 1.88 11.78
CA ILE A 169 15.09 2.55 12.75
C ILE A 169 15.00 1.73 14.03
N GLU A 170 16.13 1.23 14.50
CA GLU A 170 16.21 0.53 15.79
C GLU A 170 17.17 1.27 16.70
N ASN A 171 16.63 1.87 17.77
CA ASN A 171 17.39 2.67 18.73
C ASN A 171 18.28 3.73 18.05
N GLU A 172 17.69 4.54 17.17
CA GLU A 172 18.36 5.58 16.37
C GLU A 172 19.36 5.07 15.32
N ASN A 173 19.45 3.76 15.08
CA ASN A 173 20.25 3.20 13.97
C ASN A 173 19.36 2.92 12.76
N LEU A 174 19.75 3.43 11.60
CA LEU A 174 19.02 3.25 10.34
C LEU A 174 19.43 1.95 9.65
N TYR A 175 18.43 1.16 9.25
CA TYR A 175 18.58 -0.05 8.44
C TYR A 175 17.69 0.08 7.20
N ILE A 176 18.27 -0.17 6.02
CA ILE A 176 17.51 -0.28 4.77
C ILE A 176 17.19 -1.75 4.55
N LEU A 177 15.90 -2.06 4.43
CA LEU A 177 15.41 -3.43 4.30
C LEU A 177 15.18 -3.79 2.85
N GLN A 178 14.63 -2.87 2.06
CA GLN A 178 14.33 -3.07 0.65
C GLN A 178 14.56 -1.78 -0.13
N THR A 179 15.01 -1.93 -1.38
CA THR A 179 14.96 -0.87 -2.39
C THR A 179 14.56 -1.50 -3.72
N ARG A 180 13.78 -0.77 -4.50
CA ARG A 180 13.40 -1.13 -5.87
C ARG A 180 13.08 0.12 -6.67
N SER A 181 13.05 0.01 -7.99
CA SER A 181 12.48 1.08 -8.83
C SER A 181 11.04 1.34 -8.40
N GLY A 182 10.75 2.58 -8.01
CA GLY A 182 9.45 2.92 -7.45
C GLY A 182 8.35 2.93 -8.52
N LYS A 183 7.17 2.38 -8.21
CA LYS A 183 6.00 2.55 -9.08
C LYS A 183 5.54 4.00 -9.03
N ARG A 184 5.18 4.57 -10.17
CA ARG A 184 4.87 5.99 -10.32
C ARG A 184 3.84 6.22 -11.42
N THR A 185 3.19 7.37 -11.40
CA THR A 185 2.26 7.79 -12.46
C THR A 185 3.04 8.11 -13.75
N ALA A 186 2.35 8.12 -14.89
CA ALA A 186 2.95 8.55 -16.15
C ALA A 186 3.51 9.98 -16.10
N ASN A 187 2.79 10.89 -15.44
CA ASN A 187 3.25 12.28 -15.26
C ASN A 187 4.55 12.33 -14.46
N ALA A 188 4.60 11.61 -13.33
CA ALA A 188 5.81 11.52 -12.52
C ALA A 188 6.97 10.86 -13.30
N ALA A 189 6.71 9.82 -14.08
CA ALA A 189 7.74 9.14 -14.88
C ALA A 189 8.41 10.10 -15.87
N ILE A 190 7.63 10.96 -16.53
CA ILE A 190 8.16 11.97 -17.47
C ILE A 190 8.97 13.03 -16.71
N HIS A 191 8.40 13.64 -15.66
CA HIS A 191 9.08 14.65 -14.86
C HIS A 191 10.42 14.13 -14.32
N ILE A 192 10.40 12.98 -13.65
CA ILE A 192 11.60 12.34 -13.11
C ILE A 192 12.63 12.06 -14.21
N SER A 193 12.20 11.57 -15.37
CA SER A 193 13.13 11.26 -16.46
C SER A 193 13.78 12.53 -17.04
N VAL A 194 13.06 13.64 -17.09
CA VAL A 194 13.60 14.95 -17.51
C VAL A 194 14.59 15.46 -16.46
N ASP A 195 14.20 15.47 -15.19
CA ASP A 195 15.04 15.94 -14.09
C ASP A 195 16.36 15.13 -14.02
N LEU A 196 16.29 13.80 -14.12
CA LEU A 196 17.48 12.94 -14.11
C LEU A 196 18.42 13.17 -15.32
N VAL A 197 17.92 13.69 -16.43
CA VAL A 197 18.76 14.12 -17.56
C VAL A 197 19.40 15.48 -17.27
N GLU A 198 18.63 16.42 -16.71
CA GLU A 198 19.14 17.76 -16.34
C GLU A 198 20.18 17.70 -15.22
N GLU A 199 20.05 16.71 -14.33
CA GLU A 199 20.99 16.39 -13.25
C GLU A 199 22.19 15.53 -13.73
N ASP A 200 22.31 15.26 -15.04
CA ASP A 200 23.37 14.44 -15.65
C ASP A 200 23.46 12.99 -15.11
N VAL A 201 22.39 12.44 -14.53
CA VAL A 201 22.33 11.07 -13.99
C VAL A 201 22.12 10.04 -15.11
N ILE A 202 21.29 10.37 -16.11
CA ILE A 202 20.98 9.53 -17.28
C ILE A 202 21.10 10.30 -18.60
N SER A 203 21.26 9.57 -19.71
CA SER A 203 21.21 10.17 -21.05
C SER A 203 19.78 10.35 -21.54
N LYS A 204 19.59 11.21 -22.54
CA LYS A 204 18.28 11.42 -23.20
C LYS A 204 17.71 10.15 -23.79
N GLU A 205 18.56 9.29 -24.36
CA GLU A 205 18.15 8.00 -24.92
C GLU A 205 17.63 7.07 -23.81
N LYS A 206 18.31 7.04 -22.65
CA LYS A 206 17.87 6.24 -21.51
C LYS A 206 16.56 6.77 -20.92
N ALA A 207 16.38 8.09 -20.84
CA ALA A 207 15.14 8.72 -20.39
C ALA A 207 13.94 8.30 -21.25
N VAL A 208 14.08 8.32 -22.57
CA VAL A 208 13.02 7.87 -23.49
C VAL A 208 12.69 6.39 -23.28
N MET A 209 13.70 5.54 -23.06
CA MET A 209 13.49 4.10 -22.83
C MET A 209 12.92 3.77 -21.45
N ASN A 210 13.00 4.67 -20.47
CA ASN A 210 12.48 4.46 -19.12
C ASN A 210 10.98 4.77 -18.99
N VAL A 211 10.39 5.50 -19.93
CA VAL A 211 8.95 5.78 -19.94
C VAL A 211 8.21 4.65 -20.66
N GLU A 212 7.42 3.90 -19.91
CA GLU A 212 6.63 2.80 -20.47
C GLU A 212 5.51 3.34 -21.38
N VAL A 213 5.43 2.84 -22.62
CA VAL A 213 4.44 3.32 -23.60
C VAL A 213 3.00 3.18 -23.11
N LYS A 214 2.67 2.05 -22.47
CA LYS A 214 1.33 1.79 -21.89
C LYS A 214 0.95 2.83 -20.82
N SER A 215 1.93 3.39 -20.12
CA SER A 215 1.65 4.43 -19.10
C SER A 215 1.22 5.75 -19.73
N ILE A 216 1.63 6.08 -20.97
CA ILE A 216 1.25 7.32 -21.66
C ILE A 216 -0.27 7.39 -21.88
N ASP A 217 -0.93 6.25 -22.09
CA ASP A 217 -2.39 6.17 -22.18
C ASP A 217 -3.06 6.73 -20.91
N GLN A 218 -2.38 6.70 -19.76
CA GLN A 218 -2.90 7.28 -18.53
C GLN A 218 -3.00 8.80 -18.56
N LEU A 219 -2.12 9.47 -19.30
CA LEU A 219 -2.22 10.92 -19.52
C LEU A 219 -3.41 11.29 -20.41
N LEU A 220 -3.95 10.31 -21.13
CA LEU A 220 -5.16 10.44 -21.93
C LEU A 220 -6.41 10.04 -21.14
N HIS A 221 -6.28 9.65 -19.86
CA HIS A 221 -7.44 9.31 -19.05
C HIS A 221 -8.37 10.51 -18.90
N PRO A 222 -9.69 10.25 -18.82
CA PRO A 222 -10.68 11.30 -18.63
C PRO A 222 -10.38 12.12 -17.38
N ASN A 223 -10.59 13.42 -17.46
CA ASN A 223 -10.73 14.30 -16.32
C ASN A 223 -12.19 14.77 -16.25
N PHE A 224 -12.67 15.06 -15.04
CA PHE A 224 -13.97 15.67 -14.87
C PHE A 224 -13.97 17.11 -15.43
N ASP A 225 -15.05 17.47 -16.09
CA ASP A 225 -15.31 18.85 -16.50
C ASP A 225 -15.52 19.74 -15.26
N GLU A 226 -14.81 20.87 -15.18
CA GLU A 226 -14.83 21.74 -14.01
C GLU A 226 -16.22 22.30 -13.67
N LEU A 227 -17.05 22.56 -14.69
CA LEU A 227 -18.40 23.09 -14.47
C LEU A 227 -19.30 22.02 -13.84
N SER A 228 -19.19 20.78 -14.33
CA SER A 228 -19.90 19.62 -13.80
C SER A 228 -19.47 19.31 -12.36
N LEU A 229 -18.17 19.41 -12.06
CA LEU A 229 -17.62 19.17 -10.72
C LEU A 229 -18.14 20.18 -9.70
N LYS A 230 -18.28 21.46 -10.09
CA LYS A 230 -18.83 22.53 -9.23
C LYS A 230 -20.32 22.38 -8.91
N GLN A 231 -21.07 21.65 -9.75
CA GLN A 231 -22.51 21.45 -9.59
C GLN A 231 -22.87 20.16 -8.83
N THR A 232 -21.88 19.31 -8.54
CA THR A 232 -22.10 18.00 -7.94
C THR A 232 -22.08 18.09 -6.40
N SER A 233 -22.92 17.30 -5.75
CA SER A 233 -22.93 17.15 -4.30
C SER A 233 -21.71 16.36 -3.83
N VAL A 234 -20.87 17.01 -3.02
CA VAL A 234 -19.66 16.40 -2.45
C VAL A 234 -20.04 15.48 -1.30
N ILE A 235 -19.66 14.20 -1.41
CA ILE A 235 -19.88 13.18 -0.36
C ILE A 235 -18.82 13.32 0.73
N THR A 236 -17.55 13.33 0.34
CA THR A 236 -16.40 13.51 1.24
C THR A 236 -15.34 14.38 0.56
N LYS A 237 -14.56 15.09 1.38
CA LYS A 237 -13.31 15.75 0.99
C LYS A 237 -12.10 15.16 1.73
N VAL A 238 -12.34 14.17 2.58
CA VAL A 238 -11.33 13.50 3.38
C VAL A 238 -10.89 12.27 2.60
N GLY A 239 -9.59 12.19 2.36
CA GLY A 239 -8.98 11.12 1.59
C GLY A 239 -7.64 11.58 1.04
N LEU A 240 -6.80 10.60 0.75
CA LEU A 240 -5.48 10.77 0.19
C LEU A 240 -5.55 10.42 -1.31
N PRO A 241 -5.07 11.30 -2.21
CA PRO A 241 -5.15 11.10 -3.65
C PRO A 241 -4.11 10.08 -4.12
N ALA A 242 -4.31 8.82 -3.76
CA ALA A 242 -3.35 7.72 -3.93
C ALA A 242 -2.96 7.47 -5.39
N SER A 243 -3.91 7.54 -6.32
CA SER A 243 -3.67 7.39 -7.75
C SER A 243 -4.57 8.33 -8.55
N PRO A 244 -4.02 9.11 -9.50
CA PRO A 244 -4.79 10.11 -10.24
C PRO A 244 -5.79 9.47 -11.22
N GLY A 245 -6.83 10.22 -11.53
CA GLY A 245 -7.83 9.86 -12.55
C GLY A 245 -9.20 10.46 -12.20
N ALA A 246 -10.17 10.27 -13.09
CA ALA A 246 -11.57 10.57 -12.85
C ALA A 246 -12.42 9.37 -13.28
N ALA A 247 -13.23 8.86 -12.37
CA ALA A 247 -14.01 7.66 -12.61
C ALA A 247 -15.43 7.81 -12.05
N SER A 248 -16.42 7.27 -12.79
CA SER A 248 -17.80 7.18 -12.32
C SER A 248 -18.35 5.78 -12.55
N GLY A 249 -19.06 5.25 -11.56
CA GLY A 249 -19.57 3.89 -11.60
C GLY A 249 -20.44 3.55 -10.39
N ALA A 250 -21.05 2.37 -10.45
CA ALA A 250 -21.86 1.82 -9.37
C ALA A 250 -20.99 1.30 -8.22
N ILE A 251 -21.38 1.60 -6.98
CA ILE A 251 -20.68 1.09 -5.80
C ILE A 251 -20.81 -0.44 -5.72
N VAL A 252 -19.67 -1.10 -5.49
CA VAL A 252 -19.59 -2.53 -5.16
C VAL A 252 -18.67 -2.74 -3.96
N PHE A 253 -18.97 -3.73 -3.13
CA PHE A 253 -18.27 -3.98 -1.86
C PHE A 253 -17.39 -5.23 -1.86
N SER A 254 -17.37 -5.99 -2.97
CA SER A 254 -16.56 -7.20 -3.11
C SER A 254 -15.86 -7.25 -4.47
N ALA A 255 -14.68 -7.87 -4.50
CA ALA A 255 -13.93 -8.08 -5.73
C ALA A 255 -14.68 -9.00 -6.72
N GLU A 256 -15.39 -10.00 -6.22
CA GLU A 256 -16.19 -10.90 -7.04
C GLU A 256 -17.34 -10.15 -7.74
N THR A 257 -18.10 -9.34 -6.98
CA THR A 257 -19.17 -8.50 -7.56
C THR A 257 -18.60 -7.53 -8.59
N ALA A 258 -17.45 -6.90 -8.30
CA ALA A 258 -16.79 -5.97 -9.22
C ALA A 258 -16.48 -6.65 -10.56
N LYS A 259 -15.90 -7.84 -10.52
CA LYS A 259 -15.61 -8.64 -11.72
C LYS A 259 -16.88 -9.02 -12.49
N GLN A 260 -17.89 -9.57 -11.81
CA GLN A 260 -19.15 -9.98 -12.43
C GLN A 260 -19.86 -8.81 -13.13
N GLN A 261 -19.88 -7.64 -12.50
CA GLN A 261 -20.51 -6.44 -13.06
C GLN A 261 -19.70 -5.90 -14.25
N ALA A 262 -18.36 -5.89 -14.16
CA ALA A 262 -17.51 -5.48 -15.26
C ALA A 262 -17.63 -6.41 -16.48
N GLU A 263 -17.75 -7.73 -16.26
CA GLU A 263 -18.02 -8.71 -17.33
C GLU A 263 -19.37 -8.48 -18.02
N GLN A 264 -20.34 -7.88 -17.32
CA GLN A 264 -21.63 -7.45 -17.88
C GLN A 264 -21.55 -6.08 -18.58
N GLY A 265 -20.38 -5.43 -18.58
CA GLY A 265 -20.16 -4.12 -19.19
C GLY A 265 -20.54 -2.93 -18.30
N ASN A 266 -20.84 -3.17 -17.02
CA ASN A 266 -21.17 -2.11 -16.06
C ASN A 266 -19.89 -1.51 -15.46
N LYS A 267 -19.85 -0.19 -15.36
CA LYS A 267 -18.78 0.54 -14.67
C LYS A 267 -19.00 0.49 -13.17
N VAL A 268 -17.98 0.09 -12.42
CA VAL A 268 -18.07 -0.09 -10.97
C VAL A 268 -16.95 0.60 -10.21
N ILE A 269 -17.23 0.93 -8.95
CA ILE A 269 -16.29 1.53 -8.01
C ILE A 269 -16.21 0.61 -6.79
N LEU A 270 -15.02 0.04 -6.56
CA LEU A 270 -14.78 -0.87 -5.45
C LEU A 270 -14.54 -0.07 -4.17
N MET A 271 -15.46 -0.20 -3.21
CA MET A 271 -15.36 0.41 -1.90
C MET A 271 -15.08 -0.65 -0.84
N ARG A 272 -13.95 -0.52 -0.13
CA ARG A 272 -13.51 -1.48 0.90
C ARG A 272 -12.92 -0.72 2.09
N PRO A 273 -13.03 -1.20 3.35
CA PRO A 273 -12.29 -0.59 4.45
C PRO A 273 -10.77 -0.55 4.17
N GLU A 274 -10.25 -1.66 3.65
CA GLU A 274 -8.88 -1.86 3.17
C GLU A 274 -8.88 -2.88 2.02
N THR A 275 -7.81 -2.92 1.22
CA THR A 275 -7.64 -3.96 0.17
C THR A 275 -6.50 -4.89 0.51
N SER A 276 -6.60 -6.11 0.02
CA SER A 276 -5.60 -7.16 0.15
C SER A 276 -5.25 -7.75 -1.22
N PRO A 277 -4.22 -8.60 -1.33
CA PRO A 277 -3.92 -9.30 -2.57
C PRO A 277 -5.06 -10.16 -3.13
N GLU A 278 -6.07 -10.51 -2.31
CA GLU A 278 -7.26 -11.26 -2.74
C GLU A 278 -8.21 -10.39 -3.58
N ASP A 279 -8.15 -9.07 -3.42
CA ASP A 279 -9.04 -8.14 -4.10
C ASP A 279 -8.58 -7.81 -5.55
N ILE A 280 -7.46 -8.36 -6.01
CA ILE A 280 -6.76 -7.90 -7.22
C ILE A 280 -7.61 -7.96 -8.50
N GLU A 281 -8.40 -9.02 -8.68
CA GLU A 281 -9.29 -9.13 -9.84
C GLU A 281 -10.37 -8.05 -9.84
N GLY A 282 -10.90 -7.75 -8.66
CA GLY A 282 -11.88 -6.68 -8.48
C GLY A 282 -11.27 -5.29 -8.69
N MET A 283 -10.05 -5.07 -8.20
CA MET A 283 -9.31 -3.82 -8.40
C MET A 283 -9.05 -3.55 -9.89
N VAL A 284 -8.71 -4.59 -10.66
CA VAL A 284 -8.51 -4.50 -12.12
C VAL A 284 -9.83 -4.22 -12.84
N ALA A 285 -10.92 -4.89 -12.42
CA ALA A 285 -12.24 -4.76 -13.01
C ALA A 285 -12.89 -3.37 -12.76
N SER A 286 -12.60 -2.74 -11.64
CA SER A 286 -13.19 -1.46 -11.24
C SER A 286 -12.60 -0.25 -11.96
N GLU A 287 -13.40 0.80 -12.13
CA GLU A 287 -12.97 2.10 -12.66
C GLU A 287 -12.21 2.92 -11.59
N ALA A 288 -12.60 2.79 -10.33
CA ALA A 288 -11.90 3.37 -9.19
C ALA A 288 -11.97 2.49 -7.94
N ILE A 289 -11.05 2.77 -7.01
CA ILE A 289 -10.94 2.11 -5.71
C ILE A 289 -10.99 3.18 -4.62
N VAL A 290 -11.87 3.00 -3.63
CA VAL A 290 -11.99 3.90 -2.47
C VAL A 290 -11.83 3.09 -1.19
N THR A 291 -10.95 3.55 -0.30
CA THR A 291 -10.77 2.90 1.01
C THR A 291 -10.94 3.84 2.21
N THR A 292 -11.52 3.33 3.29
CA THR A 292 -11.63 4.06 4.57
C THR A 292 -10.27 4.22 5.24
N HIS A 293 -9.45 3.17 5.21
CA HIS A 293 -8.13 3.12 5.82
C HIS A 293 -7.02 3.09 4.75
N GLY A 294 -5.77 3.29 5.19
CA GLY A 294 -4.58 3.20 4.35
C GLY A 294 -4.00 4.54 3.90
N GLY A 295 -2.68 4.65 3.99
CA GLY A 295 -1.89 5.80 3.53
C GLY A 295 -1.56 5.76 2.04
N MET A 296 -0.69 6.66 1.60
CA MET A 296 -0.23 6.78 0.21
C MET A 296 0.63 5.61 -0.28
N THR A 297 1.08 4.77 0.66
CA THR A 297 1.90 3.56 0.48
C THR A 297 1.10 2.27 0.74
N SER A 298 -0.20 2.37 1.03
CA SER A 298 -1.06 1.20 1.27
C SER A 298 -1.17 0.29 0.04
N HIS A 299 -1.61 -0.96 0.25
CA HIS A 299 -1.81 -1.92 -0.84
C HIS A 299 -2.69 -1.34 -1.97
N ALA A 300 -3.81 -0.71 -1.63
CA ALA A 300 -4.70 -0.05 -2.58
C ALA A 300 -3.95 0.99 -3.42
N ALA A 301 -3.20 1.87 -2.75
CA ALA A 301 -2.48 2.96 -3.38
C ALA A 301 -1.40 2.49 -4.36
N VAL A 302 -0.58 1.51 -3.95
CA VAL A 302 0.54 1.01 -4.74
C VAL A 302 0.04 0.23 -5.96
N VAL A 303 -0.97 -0.61 -5.78
CA VAL A 303 -1.54 -1.44 -6.86
C VAL A 303 -2.30 -0.58 -7.86
N ALA A 304 -3.19 0.31 -7.39
CA ALA A 304 -3.96 1.18 -8.28
C ALA A 304 -3.08 2.08 -9.13
N ARG A 305 -2.01 2.65 -8.55
CA ARG A 305 -1.03 3.47 -9.27
C ARG A 305 -0.30 2.67 -10.34
N GLY A 306 0.11 1.44 -10.03
CA GLY A 306 0.74 0.54 -11.01
C GLY A 306 -0.19 0.19 -12.17
N MET A 307 -1.51 0.15 -11.94
CA MET A 307 -2.52 -0.14 -12.95
C MET A 307 -3.07 1.11 -13.65
N GLY A 308 -2.73 2.33 -13.17
CA GLY A 308 -3.31 3.57 -13.68
C GLY A 308 -4.79 3.78 -13.35
N LYS A 309 -5.30 3.14 -12.28
CA LYS A 309 -6.69 3.27 -11.86
C LYS A 309 -6.85 4.43 -10.88
N CYS A 310 -7.96 5.16 -10.96
CA CYS A 310 -8.29 6.21 -10.00
C CYS A 310 -8.41 5.61 -8.59
N CYS A 311 -7.74 6.19 -7.60
CA CYS A 311 -7.80 5.67 -6.24
C CYS A 311 -7.66 6.77 -5.19
N VAL A 312 -8.58 6.72 -4.22
CA VAL A 312 -8.57 7.56 -3.02
C VAL A 312 -8.54 6.63 -1.81
N THR A 313 -7.54 6.78 -0.94
CA THR A 313 -7.39 5.96 0.27
C THR A 313 -7.56 6.81 1.53
N GLY A 314 -7.75 6.19 2.69
CA GLY A 314 -7.79 6.92 3.96
C GLY A 314 -8.98 7.87 4.09
N CYS A 315 -10.12 7.56 3.48
CA CYS A 315 -11.39 8.28 3.64
C CYS A 315 -11.99 8.00 5.02
N SER A 316 -11.35 8.49 6.08
CA SER A 316 -11.68 8.16 7.48
C SER A 316 -13.05 8.64 7.95
N ASP A 317 -13.73 9.49 7.16
CA ASP A 317 -15.10 9.93 7.42
C ASP A 317 -16.16 9.07 6.71
N LEU A 318 -15.75 8.03 5.98
CA LEU A 318 -16.61 7.02 5.37
C LEU A 318 -16.59 5.74 6.19
N GLU A 319 -17.74 5.31 6.67
CA GLU A 319 -17.90 4.01 7.33
C GLU A 319 -18.44 3.01 6.30
N ILE A 320 -17.55 2.17 5.77
CA ILE A 320 -17.86 1.15 4.76
C ILE A 320 -18.25 -0.15 5.47
N ASN A 321 -19.52 -0.52 5.42
CA ASN A 321 -20.01 -1.81 5.92
C ASN A 321 -20.25 -2.76 4.75
N ILE A 322 -19.32 -3.71 4.58
CA ILE A 322 -19.35 -4.71 3.50
C ILE A 322 -20.46 -5.75 3.66
N THR A 323 -20.94 -5.99 4.89
CA THR A 323 -21.97 -7.00 5.20
C THR A 323 -23.35 -6.46 4.84
N ASP A 324 -23.65 -5.23 5.28
CA ASP A 324 -24.91 -4.56 5.00
C ASP A 324 -24.89 -3.82 3.64
N LYS A 325 -23.73 -3.82 2.97
CA LYS A 325 -23.49 -3.23 1.66
C LYS A 325 -23.91 -1.75 1.59
N VAL A 326 -23.44 -1.01 2.59
CA VAL A 326 -23.77 0.41 2.79
C VAL A 326 -22.52 1.18 3.17
N VAL A 327 -22.43 2.42 2.68
CA VAL A 327 -21.45 3.40 3.14
C VAL A 327 -22.18 4.50 3.88
N HIS A 328 -21.85 4.69 5.15
CA HIS A 328 -22.32 5.83 5.92
C HIS A 328 -21.32 6.99 5.82
N TYR A 329 -21.85 8.20 5.63
CA TYR A 329 -21.09 9.44 5.62
C TYR A 329 -21.91 10.51 6.32
N LYS A 330 -21.28 11.65 6.68
CA LYS A 330 -21.93 12.70 7.48
C LYS A 330 -23.26 13.22 6.90
N GLY A 331 -23.46 13.11 5.58
CA GLY A 331 -24.63 13.60 4.87
C GLY A 331 -25.69 12.54 4.54
N GLY A 332 -25.47 11.26 4.84
CA GLY A 332 -26.42 10.21 4.48
C GLY A 332 -25.81 8.81 4.39
N SER A 333 -26.41 7.99 3.53
CA SER A 333 -25.93 6.62 3.27
C SER A 333 -26.05 6.30 1.80
N LEU A 334 -25.07 5.57 1.28
CA LEU A 334 -25.00 5.08 -0.09
C LEU A 334 -25.05 3.57 -0.08
N TYR A 335 -25.71 2.98 -1.07
CA TYR A 335 -25.95 1.54 -1.16
C TYR A 335 -25.26 0.94 -2.37
N GLU A 336 -25.12 -0.39 -2.38
CA GLU A 336 -24.63 -1.11 -3.56
C GLU A 336 -25.48 -0.77 -4.79
N GLY A 337 -24.81 -0.43 -5.90
CA GLY A 337 -25.47 0.00 -7.12
C GLY A 337 -25.63 1.52 -7.28
N ASP A 338 -25.52 2.31 -6.21
CA ASP A 338 -25.55 3.77 -6.31
C ASP A 338 -24.37 4.27 -7.14
N ILE A 339 -24.63 5.25 -8.01
CA ILE A 339 -23.59 5.81 -8.88
C ILE A 339 -22.86 6.94 -8.15
N ILE A 340 -21.54 6.80 -8.04
CA ILE A 340 -20.66 7.84 -7.51
C ILE A 340 -19.56 8.20 -8.51
N SER A 341 -18.88 9.30 -8.20
CA SER A 341 -17.69 9.76 -8.90
C SER A 341 -16.53 9.87 -7.91
N VAL A 342 -15.35 9.44 -8.33
CA VAL A 342 -14.10 9.45 -7.55
C VAL A 342 -13.05 10.25 -8.28
#